data_AF-A0A359MPU9-F1
#
_entry.id   AF-A0A359MPU9-F1
#
_cell.length_a   1.000
_cell.length_b   1.000
_cell.length_c   1.000
_cell.angle_alpha   90.00
_cell.angle_beta   90.00
_cell.angle_gamma   90.00
#
_symmetry.space_group_name_H-M   'P 1'
#
loop_
_entity.id
_entity.type
_entity.pdbx_description
1 polymer ?
#
loop_
_entity_poly.entity_id
_entity_poly.type
_entity_poly.pdbx_seq_one_letter_code
_entity_poly.pdbx_strand_id
1 'polypeptide(L)'
;MEQGNYQESDTMAKDSITMSPNPLAYYNLALLAKQQKDREAFETYSKKALDLFTGDALVAASTQYFRYLLSMNEYEQIWIRYQKLPDWMKEDERLYLVAVAAAVKIDKLDFVKGAFEKEYVYVKEGETLISDLWFEYHLRLEEKKPEGSNITMEEIKRRYPIPLRIDFRMEQDKN
;
A
#
# COMPACT_ATOMS: atom_id res chain seq x y z
N MET A 1 -4.66 -25.42 -18.47
CA MET A 1 -5.46 -25.77 -17.27
C MET A 1 -5.90 -24.53 -16.51
N GLU A 2 -5.05 -23.51 -16.31
CA GLU A 2 -5.45 -22.29 -15.59
C GLU A 2 -6.62 -21.50 -16.22
N GLN A 3 -6.67 -21.39 -17.56
CA GLN A 3 -7.76 -20.68 -18.26
C GLN A 3 -9.17 -21.24 -18.00
N GLY A 4 -9.31 -22.54 -17.74
CA GLY A 4 -10.60 -23.16 -17.42
C GLY A 4 -11.10 -22.80 -16.03
N ASN A 5 -10.19 -22.74 -15.05
CA ASN A 5 -10.53 -22.39 -13.66
C ASN A 5 -10.93 -20.92 -13.52
N TYR A 6 -10.39 -20.03 -14.36
CA TYR A 6 -10.72 -18.60 -14.35
C TYR A 6 -12.15 -18.30 -14.84
N GLN A 7 -12.61 -19.00 -15.88
CA GLN A 7 -13.97 -18.83 -16.40
C GLN A 7 -15.04 -19.37 -15.43
N GLU A 8 -14.74 -20.49 -14.78
CA GLU A 8 -15.64 -21.06 -13.76
C GLU A 8 -15.73 -20.15 -12.54
N SER A 9 -14.60 -19.61 -12.06
CA SER A 9 -14.57 -18.66 -10.94
C SER A 9 -15.30 -17.35 -11.24
N ASP A 10 -15.16 -16.81 -12.46
CA ASP A 10 -15.88 -15.61 -12.92
C ASP A 10 -17.40 -15.83 -12.95
N THR A 11 -17.82 -16.97 -13.51
CA THR A 11 -19.25 -17.33 -13.64
C THR A 11 -19.88 -17.52 -12.27
N MET A 12 -19.24 -18.29 -11.37
CA MET A 12 -19.74 -18.52 -10.02
C MET A 12 -19.84 -17.23 -9.20
N ALA A 13 -18.87 -16.32 -9.34
CA ALA A 13 -18.89 -15.04 -8.63
C ALA A 13 -20.02 -14.13 -9.16
N LYS A 14 -20.23 -14.07 -10.47
CA LYS A 14 -21.33 -13.31 -11.09
C LYS A 14 -22.71 -13.88 -10.74
N ASP A 15 -22.86 -15.19 -10.73
CA ASP A 15 -24.09 -15.86 -10.32
C ASP A 15 -24.41 -15.58 -8.85
N SER A 16 -23.40 -15.68 -7.98
CA SER A 16 -23.53 -15.36 -6.55
C SER A 16 -23.99 -13.91 -6.33
N ILE A 17 -23.40 -12.95 -7.05
CA ILE A 17 -23.81 -11.53 -6.99
C ILE A 17 -25.26 -11.34 -7.42
N THR A 18 -25.71 -12.08 -8.44
CA THR A 18 -27.08 -12.01 -8.95
C THR A 18 -28.08 -12.56 -7.93
N MET A 19 -27.71 -13.60 -7.19
CA MET A 19 -28.53 -14.15 -6.11
C MET A 19 -28.55 -13.27 -4.86
N SER A 20 -27.38 -12.79 -4.44
CA SER A 20 -27.22 -11.85 -3.32
C SER A 20 -25.88 -11.12 -3.44
N PRO A 21 -25.88 -9.78 -3.60
CA PRO A 21 -24.66 -8.99 -3.58
C PRO A 21 -23.85 -9.27 -2.32
N ASN A 22 -22.57 -9.61 -2.48
CA ASN A 22 -21.69 -9.91 -1.37
C ASN A 22 -20.26 -9.41 -1.64
N PRO A 23 -19.56 -8.92 -0.60
CA PRO A 23 -18.26 -8.27 -0.78
C PRO A 23 -17.18 -9.23 -1.29
N LEU A 24 -17.24 -10.51 -0.91
CA LEU A 24 -16.24 -11.51 -1.31
C LEU A 24 -16.31 -11.85 -2.81
N ALA A 25 -17.52 -11.96 -3.38
CA ALA A 25 -17.67 -12.19 -4.82
C ALA A 25 -17.12 -11.02 -5.64
N TYR A 26 -17.41 -9.77 -5.25
CA TYR A 26 -16.80 -8.60 -5.90
C TYR A 26 -15.28 -8.57 -5.71
N TYR A 27 -14.78 -8.90 -4.53
CA TYR A 27 -13.34 -8.96 -4.28
C TYR A 27 -12.65 -10.01 -5.16
N ASN A 28 -13.23 -11.19 -5.32
CA ASN A 28 -12.70 -12.24 -6.19
C ASN A 28 -12.72 -11.81 -7.67
N LEU A 29 -13.78 -11.15 -8.12
CA LEU A 29 -13.83 -10.56 -9.47
C LEU A 29 -12.77 -9.48 -9.66
N ALA A 30 -12.48 -8.67 -8.64
CA ALA A 30 -11.38 -7.71 -8.69
C ALA A 30 -10.03 -8.42 -8.81
N LEU A 31 -9.78 -9.49 -8.03
CA LEU A 31 -8.54 -10.27 -8.14
C LEU A 31 -8.37 -10.89 -9.54
N LEU A 32 -9.44 -11.40 -10.12
CA LEU A 32 -9.44 -11.93 -11.48
C LEU A 32 -9.14 -10.83 -12.52
N ALA A 33 -9.79 -9.67 -12.41
CA ALA A 33 -9.53 -8.52 -13.28
C ALA A 33 -8.06 -8.05 -13.18
N LYS A 34 -7.49 -8.05 -11.96
CA LYS A 34 -6.06 -7.79 -11.73
C LYS A 34 -5.17 -8.77 -12.49
N GLN A 35 -5.47 -10.08 -12.44
CA GLN A 35 -4.70 -11.08 -13.18
C GLN A 35 -4.78 -10.89 -14.70
N GLN A 36 -5.96 -10.48 -15.19
CA GLN A 36 -6.18 -10.18 -16.62
C GLN A 36 -5.62 -8.81 -17.03
N LYS A 37 -5.07 -8.02 -16.09
CA LYS A 37 -4.64 -6.63 -16.29
C LYS A 37 -5.76 -5.72 -16.79
N ASP A 38 -7.02 -6.07 -16.50
CA ASP A 38 -8.19 -5.24 -16.77
C ASP A 38 -8.36 -4.24 -15.62
N ARG A 39 -7.81 -3.05 -15.81
CA ARG A 39 -7.81 -1.97 -14.82
C ARG A 39 -9.22 -1.46 -14.53
N GLU A 40 -10.07 -1.35 -15.55
CA GLU A 40 -11.41 -0.78 -15.39
C GLU A 40 -12.31 -1.73 -14.59
N ALA A 41 -12.27 -3.02 -14.92
CA ALA A 41 -12.97 -4.04 -14.17
C ALA A 41 -12.44 -4.14 -12.74
N PHE A 42 -11.11 -4.09 -12.54
CA PHE A 42 -10.52 -4.08 -11.20
C PHE A 42 -11.06 -2.94 -10.35
N GLU A 43 -11.05 -1.71 -10.88
CA GLU A 43 -11.53 -0.53 -10.16
C GLU A 43 -13.01 -0.64 -9.82
N THR A 44 -13.82 -1.12 -10.77
CA THR A 44 -15.27 -1.28 -10.62
C THR A 44 -15.61 -2.30 -9.54
N TYR A 45 -15.00 -3.48 -9.60
CA TYR A 45 -15.27 -4.54 -8.63
C TYR A 45 -14.68 -4.24 -7.26
N SER A 46 -13.51 -3.62 -7.19
CA SER A 46 -12.91 -3.20 -5.92
C SER A 46 -13.80 -2.21 -5.18
N LYS A 47 -14.34 -1.19 -5.88
CA LYS A 47 -15.29 -0.23 -5.26
C LYS A 47 -16.51 -0.93 -4.68
N LYS A 48 -17.16 -1.79 -5.47
CA LYS A 48 -18.34 -2.54 -5.01
C LYS A 48 -18.03 -3.44 -3.82
N ALA A 49 -16.85 -4.06 -3.78
CA ALA A 49 -16.43 -4.86 -2.62
C ALA A 49 -16.23 -3.98 -1.38
N LEU A 50 -15.52 -2.86 -1.52
CA LEU A 50 -15.23 -1.93 -0.42
C LEU A 50 -16.50 -1.27 0.15
N ASP A 51 -17.50 -0.98 -0.69
CA ASP A 51 -18.79 -0.44 -0.24
C ASP A 51 -19.59 -1.42 0.64
N LEU A 52 -19.27 -2.73 0.58
CA LEU A 52 -19.98 -3.79 1.31
C LEU A 52 -19.18 -4.36 2.48
N PHE A 53 -17.85 -4.27 2.48
CA PHE A 53 -17.04 -4.68 3.62
C PHE A 53 -17.19 -3.73 4.81
N THR A 54 -17.04 -4.26 6.02
CA THR A 54 -17.05 -3.48 7.27
C THR A 54 -15.94 -3.97 8.22
N GLY A 55 -15.61 -3.15 9.22
CA GLY A 55 -14.62 -3.49 10.26
C GLY A 55 -13.25 -3.89 9.68
N ASP A 56 -12.62 -4.90 10.27
CA ASP A 56 -11.28 -5.37 9.88
C ASP A 56 -11.21 -5.88 8.44
N ALA A 57 -12.30 -6.45 7.93
CA ALA A 57 -12.37 -6.91 6.54
C ALA A 57 -12.28 -5.74 5.55
N LEU A 58 -12.88 -4.58 5.90
CA LEU A 58 -12.77 -3.37 5.11
C LEU A 58 -11.32 -2.85 5.08
N VAL A 59 -10.63 -2.86 6.24
CA VAL A 59 -9.21 -2.46 6.34
C VAL A 59 -8.33 -3.35 5.48
N ALA A 60 -8.51 -4.67 5.58
CA ALA A 60 -7.75 -5.64 4.80
C ALA A 60 -7.98 -5.45 3.28
N ALA A 61 -9.24 -5.34 2.85
CA ALA A 61 -9.58 -5.10 1.45
C ALA A 61 -9.01 -3.76 0.94
N SER A 62 -9.08 -2.69 1.76
CA SER A 62 -8.55 -1.36 1.43
C SER A 62 -7.04 -1.39 1.28
N THR A 63 -6.35 -2.12 2.15
CA THR A 63 -4.90 -2.30 2.10
C THR A 63 -4.48 -2.99 0.79
N GLN A 64 -5.19 -4.05 0.39
CA GLN A 64 -4.89 -4.75 -0.87
C GLN A 64 -5.17 -3.89 -2.10
N TYR A 65 -6.27 -3.14 -2.07
CA TYR A 65 -6.60 -2.18 -3.12
C TYR A 65 -5.51 -1.10 -3.25
N PHE A 66 -5.04 -0.52 -2.14
CA PHE A 66 -3.97 0.49 -2.17
C PHE A 66 -2.63 -0.11 -2.64
N ARG A 67 -2.30 -1.34 -2.26
CA ARG A 67 -1.09 -2.04 -2.76
C ARG A 67 -1.15 -2.23 -4.27
N TYR A 68 -2.32 -2.53 -4.82
CA TYR A 68 -2.48 -2.61 -6.27
C TYR A 68 -2.28 -1.25 -6.95
N LEU A 69 -2.93 -0.20 -6.44
CA LEU A 69 -2.70 1.17 -6.93
C LEU A 69 -1.22 1.55 -6.86
N LEU A 70 -0.51 1.14 -5.81
CA LEU A 70 0.91 1.43 -5.63
C LEU A 70 1.73 0.72 -6.72
N SER A 71 1.41 -0.53 -7.05
CA SER A 71 2.05 -1.27 -8.14
C SER A 71 1.82 -0.66 -9.53
N MET A 72 0.77 0.16 -9.66
CA MET A 72 0.42 0.90 -10.87
C MET A 72 0.95 2.34 -10.86
N ASN A 73 1.72 2.74 -9.84
CA ASN A 73 2.21 4.10 -9.62
C ASN A 73 1.09 5.17 -9.47
N GLU A 74 -0.11 4.78 -9.02
CA GLU A 74 -1.27 5.66 -8.85
C GLU A 74 -1.22 6.41 -7.50
N TYR A 75 -0.12 7.12 -7.27
CA TYR A 75 0.22 7.70 -5.97
C TYR A 75 -0.76 8.78 -5.50
N GLU A 76 -1.16 9.70 -6.39
CA GLU A 76 -2.14 10.73 -6.11
C GLU A 76 -3.51 10.14 -5.74
N GLN A 77 -3.91 9.05 -6.41
CA GLN A 77 -5.17 8.40 -6.12
C GLN A 77 -5.17 7.76 -4.73
N ILE A 78 -4.09 7.09 -4.34
CA ILE A 78 -3.91 6.56 -2.99
C ILE A 78 -4.01 7.70 -1.97
N TRP A 79 -3.29 8.79 -2.20
CA TRP A 79 -3.28 9.94 -1.29
C TRP A 79 -4.68 10.52 -1.08
N ILE A 80 -5.40 10.83 -2.18
CA ILE A 80 -6.76 11.39 -2.13
C ILE A 80 -7.71 10.46 -1.37
N ARG A 81 -7.59 9.14 -1.57
CA ARG A 81 -8.43 8.16 -0.89
C ARG A 81 -8.07 8.01 0.57
N TYR A 82 -6.79 7.91 0.91
CA TYR A 82 -6.31 7.81 2.28
C TYR A 82 -6.79 8.98 3.13
N GLN A 83 -6.74 10.21 2.61
CA GLN A 83 -7.21 11.41 3.32
C GLN A 83 -8.70 11.33 3.70
N LYS A 84 -9.51 10.65 2.89
CA LYS A 84 -10.96 10.47 3.10
C LYS A 84 -11.31 9.28 3.99
N LEU A 85 -10.34 8.43 4.35
CA LEU A 85 -10.60 7.31 5.25
C LEU A 85 -10.98 7.82 6.65
N PRO A 86 -11.86 7.10 7.36
CA PRO A 86 -12.12 7.38 8.76
C PRO A 86 -10.88 7.10 9.61
N ASP A 87 -10.75 7.79 10.75
CA ASP A 87 -9.53 7.77 11.57
C ASP A 87 -9.17 6.36 12.08
N TRP A 88 -10.18 5.56 12.46
CA TRP A 88 -9.97 4.17 12.89
C TRP A 88 -9.32 3.28 11.82
N MET A 89 -9.52 3.58 10.53
CA MET A 89 -8.80 2.86 9.45
C MET A 89 -7.38 3.38 9.28
N LYS A 90 -7.15 4.68 9.48
CA LYS A 90 -5.83 5.31 9.37
C LYS A 90 -4.87 4.82 10.46
N GLU A 91 -5.40 4.27 11.56
CA GLU A 91 -4.63 3.67 12.64
C GLU A 91 -4.00 2.31 12.27
N ASP A 92 -4.55 1.57 11.27
CA ASP A 92 -3.94 0.31 10.80
C ASP A 92 -2.58 0.60 10.14
N GLU A 93 -1.54 -0.02 10.71
CA GLU A 93 -0.15 0.21 10.33
C GLU A 93 0.13 -0.14 8.87
N ARG A 94 -0.49 -1.21 8.35
CA ARG A 94 -0.23 -1.67 6.97
C ARG A 94 -0.87 -0.73 5.97
N LEU A 95 -2.10 -0.29 6.23
CA LEU A 95 -2.78 0.69 5.39
C LEU A 95 -2.06 2.04 5.42
N TYR A 96 -1.63 2.48 6.61
CA TYR A 96 -0.83 3.68 6.79
C TYR A 96 0.47 3.63 6.00
N LEU A 97 1.26 2.56 6.12
CA LEU A 97 2.55 2.44 5.43
C LEU A 97 2.42 2.44 3.90
N VAL A 98 1.36 1.85 3.35
CA VAL A 98 1.10 1.93 1.90
C VAL A 98 0.79 3.37 1.48
N ALA A 99 0.06 4.12 2.31
CA ALA A 99 -0.20 5.54 2.04
C ALA A 99 1.08 6.40 2.19
N VAL A 100 1.96 6.09 3.13
CA VAL A 100 3.29 6.73 3.27
C VAL A 100 4.14 6.48 2.02
N ALA A 101 4.14 5.26 1.50
CA ALA A 101 4.85 4.90 0.28
C ALA A 101 4.33 5.65 -0.96
N ALA A 102 3.03 5.92 -1.05
CA ALA A 102 2.50 6.81 -2.08
C ALA A 102 2.90 8.27 -1.81
N ALA A 103 2.75 8.74 -0.57
CA ALA A 103 2.99 10.12 -0.16
C ALA A 103 4.43 10.60 -0.44
N VAL A 104 5.44 9.75 -0.26
CA VAL A 104 6.84 10.11 -0.57
C VAL A 104 7.04 10.34 -2.07
N LYS A 105 6.31 9.61 -2.92
CA LYS A 105 6.42 9.72 -4.38
C LYS A 105 5.89 11.06 -4.92
N ILE A 106 4.94 11.65 -4.19
CA ILE A 106 4.23 12.89 -4.54
C ILE A 106 4.53 14.04 -3.57
N ASP A 107 5.71 13.99 -2.95
CA ASP A 107 6.28 15.09 -2.16
C ASP A 107 5.46 15.54 -0.94
N LYS A 108 4.64 14.66 -0.37
CA LYS A 108 3.94 14.91 0.90
C LYS A 108 4.88 14.61 2.08
N LEU A 109 6.05 15.23 2.07
CA LEU A 109 7.17 14.88 2.96
C LEU A 109 6.86 15.10 4.44
N ASP A 110 6.05 16.11 4.80
CA ASP A 110 5.64 16.33 6.20
C ASP A 110 4.84 15.14 6.76
N PHE A 111 3.99 14.53 5.94
CA PHE A 111 3.24 13.33 6.31
C PHE A 111 4.17 12.11 6.43
N VAL A 112 5.11 11.97 5.50
CA VAL A 112 6.10 10.88 5.49
C VAL A 112 6.97 10.92 6.75
N LYS A 113 7.38 12.12 7.18
CA LYS A 113 8.19 12.30 8.38
C LYS A 113 7.54 11.67 9.63
N GLY A 114 6.23 11.79 9.77
CA GLY A 114 5.48 11.18 10.88
C GLY A 114 5.63 9.66 10.96
N ALA A 115 5.88 8.99 9.84
CA ALA A 115 6.06 7.54 9.80
C ALA A 115 7.33 7.07 10.54
N PHE A 116 8.33 7.94 10.68
CA PHE A 116 9.59 7.64 11.38
C PHE A 116 9.56 7.97 12.88
N GLU A 117 8.45 8.55 13.35
CA GLU A 117 8.20 8.91 14.75
C GLU A 117 7.19 7.96 15.40
N LYS A 118 6.42 7.20 14.60
CA LYS A 118 5.45 6.21 15.06
C LYS A 118 6.16 4.96 15.60
N GLU A 119 5.64 4.41 16.69
CA GLU A 119 5.96 3.06 17.16
C GLU A 119 5.06 2.05 16.44
N TYR A 120 5.67 1.02 15.85
CA TYR A 120 4.95 -0.04 15.16
C TYR A 120 4.88 -1.29 16.03
N VAL A 121 3.67 -1.80 16.22
CA VAL A 121 3.38 -2.97 17.06
C VAL A 121 3.31 -4.25 16.23
N TYR A 122 2.85 -4.17 14.98
CA TYR A 122 2.59 -5.33 14.12
C TYR A 122 3.58 -5.47 12.96
N VAL A 123 4.29 -4.39 12.61
CA VAL A 123 5.39 -4.42 11.63
C VAL A 123 6.65 -4.86 12.35
N LYS A 124 6.98 -6.15 12.30
CA LYS A 124 8.06 -6.71 13.14
C LYS A 124 9.08 -7.63 12.50
N GLU A 125 8.90 -8.14 11.27
CA GLU A 125 9.87 -9.11 10.73
C GLU A 125 10.02 -9.01 9.20
N GLY A 126 11.25 -8.85 8.71
CA GLY A 126 11.58 -8.86 7.27
C GLY A 126 11.04 -7.67 6.44
N GLU A 127 10.23 -6.79 7.03
CA GLU A 127 9.72 -5.60 6.36
C GLU A 127 10.81 -4.54 6.22
N THR A 128 11.39 -4.44 5.01
CA THR A 128 12.31 -3.34 4.66
C THR A 128 11.57 -2.04 4.36
N LEU A 129 10.24 -2.05 4.29
CA LEU A 129 9.44 -0.94 3.78
C LEU A 129 9.75 0.38 4.50
N ILE A 130 9.79 0.41 5.84
CA ILE A 130 10.08 1.64 6.59
C ILE A 130 11.52 2.12 6.35
N SER A 131 12.47 1.18 6.30
CA SER A 131 13.88 1.43 5.99
C SER A 131 14.07 1.98 4.57
N ASP A 132 13.34 1.45 3.60
CA ASP A 132 13.36 1.90 2.20
C ASP A 132 12.74 3.30 2.08
N LEU A 133 11.64 3.55 2.81
CA LEU A 133 10.98 4.87 2.88
C LEU A 133 11.88 5.93 3.50
N TRP A 134 12.72 5.57 4.50
CA TRP A 134 13.69 6.49 5.09
C TRP A 134 14.67 7.03 4.04
N PHE A 135 15.25 6.13 3.23
CA PHE A 135 16.17 6.54 2.19
C PHE A 135 15.47 7.32 1.08
N GLU A 136 14.27 6.90 0.68
CA GLU A 136 13.52 7.63 -0.33
C GLU A 136 13.15 9.04 0.13
N TYR A 137 12.71 9.20 1.38
CA TYR A 137 12.43 10.50 1.97
C TYR A 137 13.65 11.44 1.93
N HIS A 138 14.82 10.94 2.31
CA HIS A 138 16.05 11.73 2.26
C HIS A 138 16.48 12.05 0.83
N LEU A 139 16.31 11.12 -0.10
CA LEU A 139 16.57 11.39 -1.52
C LEU A 139 15.71 12.56 -2.01
N ARG A 140 14.40 12.56 -1.72
CA ARG A 140 13.48 13.65 -2.09
C ARG A 140 13.85 15.00 -1.45
N LEU A 141 14.40 14.99 -0.24
CA LEU A 141 14.87 16.22 0.41
C LEU A 141 16.13 16.79 -0.28
N GLU A 142 17.07 15.93 -0.65
CA GLU A 142 18.28 16.36 -1.35
C GLU A 142 17.98 16.88 -2.77
N GLU A 143 17.09 16.19 -3.51
CA GLU A 143 16.64 16.63 -4.85
C GLU A 143 16.04 18.05 -4.87
N LYS A 144 15.50 18.51 -3.74
CA LYS A 144 14.93 19.87 -3.59
C LYS A 144 15.96 20.94 -3.28
N LYS A 145 17.22 20.59 -3.02
CA LYS A 145 18.25 21.58 -2.71
C LYS A 145 18.64 22.37 -3.97
N PRO A 146 18.94 23.68 -3.85
CA PRO A 146 19.26 24.54 -4.98
C PRO A 146 20.45 24.08 -5.83
N GLU A 147 21.36 23.30 -5.24
CA GLU A 147 22.57 22.83 -5.91
C GLU A 147 22.34 21.65 -6.86
N GLY A 148 21.09 21.21 -7.07
CA GLY A 148 20.77 20.13 -8.01
C GLY A 148 21.63 18.91 -7.72
N SER A 149 21.63 18.45 -6.47
CA SER A 149 22.50 17.37 -6.05
C SER A 149 22.09 16.10 -6.80
N ASN A 150 22.91 15.68 -7.77
CA ASN A 150 22.91 14.34 -8.34
C ASN A 150 23.41 13.34 -7.29
N ILE A 151 22.73 13.29 -6.15
CA ILE A 151 23.06 12.37 -5.08
C ILE A 151 22.53 10.99 -5.43
N THR A 152 23.39 9.98 -5.25
CA THR A 152 23.03 8.59 -5.48
C THR A 152 22.37 7.97 -4.26
N MET A 153 21.62 6.88 -4.46
CA MET A 153 21.05 6.11 -3.35
C MET A 153 22.14 5.57 -2.41
N GLU A 154 23.32 5.23 -2.91
CA GLU A 154 24.45 4.78 -2.09
C GLU A 154 24.96 5.90 -1.17
N GLU A 155 25.05 7.12 -1.68
CA GLU A 155 25.42 8.28 -0.87
C GLU A 155 24.36 8.63 0.17
N ILE A 156 23.07 8.52 -0.18
CA ILE A 156 21.96 8.67 0.77
C ILE A 156 22.12 7.66 1.92
N LYS A 157 22.32 6.38 1.61
CA LYS A 157 22.52 5.32 2.62
C LYS A 157 23.71 5.60 3.53
N ARG A 158 24.79 6.18 3.00
CA ARG A 158 25.99 6.56 3.78
C ARG A 158 25.75 7.80 4.66
N ARG A 159 25.04 8.81 4.16
CA ARG A 159 24.82 10.10 4.86
C ARG A 159 23.70 10.01 5.91
N TYR A 160 22.70 9.18 5.65
CA TYR A 160 21.49 9.05 6.47
C TYR A 160 21.33 7.60 6.94
N PRO A 161 22.19 7.10 7.86
CA PRO A 161 22.02 5.77 8.40
C PRO A 161 20.66 5.61 9.05
N ILE A 162 20.10 4.40 8.98
CA ILE A 162 18.76 4.12 9.52
C ILE A 162 18.79 4.24 11.04
N PRO A 163 17.91 5.05 11.64
CA PRO A 163 17.76 5.10 13.09
C PRO A 163 17.34 3.72 13.64
N LEU A 164 17.98 3.26 14.72
CA LEU A 164 17.72 1.94 15.33
C LEU A 164 16.24 1.66 15.61
N ARG A 165 15.47 2.70 15.98
CA ARG A 165 14.03 2.59 16.27
C ARG A 165 13.16 2.20 15.07
N ILE A 166 13.68 2.34 13.84
CA ILE A 166 13.01 1.95 12.60
C ILE A 166 13.87 0.97 11.78
N ASP A 167 14.95 0.44 12.38
CA ASP A 167 15.82 -0.54 11.76
C ASP A 167 15.40 -1.97 12.14
N PHE A 168 14.36 -2.46 11.47
CA PHE A 168 13.83 -3.81 11.66
C PHE A 168 14.67 -4.90 10.99
N ARG A 169 15.85 -4.57 10.45
CA ARG A 169 16.75 -5.53 9.78
C ARG A 169 17.65 -6.27 10.77
N MET A 170 17.71 -5.83 12.03
CA MET A 170 18.78 -6.20 12.99
C MET A 170 18.32 -6.96 14.24
N GLU A 171 17.10 -7.49 14.31
CA GLU A 171 16.73 -8.42 15.41
C GLU A 171 17.35 -9.83 15.27
N GLN A 172 18.56 -9.95 14.71
CA GLN A 172 19.34 -11.21 14.73
C GLN A 172 20.46 -11.24 15.77
N ASP A 173 20.76 -10.14 16.48
CA ASP A 173 21.88 -10.09 17.44
C ASP A 173 21.46 -9.62 18.85
N LYS A 174 20.39 -10.19 19.41
CA LYS A 174 20.12 -10.08 20.86
C LYS A 174 19.71 -11.43 21.45
N ASN A 175 20.75 -12.20 21.80
CA ASN A 175 20.83 -13.34 22.73
C ASN A 175 19.85 -14.51 22.55
#